data_AF-A0A971ZZC3-F1
#
_entry.id   AF-A0A971ZZC3-F1
#
_cell.length_a   1.000
_cell.length_b   1.000
_cell.length_c   1.000
_cell.angle_alpha   90.00
_cell.angle_beta   90.00
_cell.angle_gamma   90.00
#
_symmetry.space_group_name_H-M   'P 1'
#
loop_
_entity.id
_entity.type
_entity.pdbx_description
1 polymer ?
#
loop_
_entity_poly.entity_id
_entity_poly.type
_entity_poly.pdbx_seq_one_letter_code
_entity_poly.pdbx_strand_id
1 'polypeptide(L)' 'MYCNLCHMEKEKGIELLGARVCYDCFDEISTISVLSDNYEYYKERVKKIVKNYIYEKTILNPVK' A
#
# COMPACT_ATOMS: atom_id res chain seq x y z
N MET A 1 -14.49 2.53 4.32
CA MET A 1 -13.29 1.69 4.45
C MET A 1 -12.12 2.60 4.74
N TYR A 2 -11.39 2.30 5.81
CA TYR A 2 -10.23 3.10 6.19
C TYR A 2 -9.03 2.75 5.31
N CYS A 3 -8.52 3.73 4.55
CA CYS A 3 -7.40 3.52 3.64
C CYS A 3 -6.05 3.53 4.40
N ASN A 4 -5.25 2.48 4.23
CA ASN A 4 -3.92 2.37 4.86
C ASN A 4 -2.88 3.33 4.26
N LEU A 5 -3.15 3.95 3.10
CA LEU A 5 -2.24 4.94 2.48
C LEU A 5 -2.55 6.37 2.93
N CYS A 6 -3.77 6.85 2.70
CA CYS A 6 -4.15 8.24 2.98
C CYS A 6 -4.83 8.44 4.34
N HIS A 7 -5.08 7.37 5.10
CA HIS A 7 -5.66 7.45 6.45
C HIS A 7 -7.05 8.10 6.51
N MET A 8 -7.79 8.05 5.40
CA MET A 8 -9.15 8.57 5.27
C MET A 8 -10.18 7.44 5.12
N GLU A 9 -11.39 7.69 5.60
CA GLU A 9 -12.55 6.87 5.27
C GLU A 9 -12.99 7.10 3.82
N LYS A 10 -13.15 6.01 3.08
CA LYS A 10 -13.50 6.02 1.67
C LYS A 10 -14.58 4.98 1.37
N GLU A 11 -15.44 5.26 0.41
CA GLU A 11 -16.57 4.37 0.08
C GLU A 11 -16.09 3.03 -0.50
N LYS A 12 -15.09 3.06 -1.38
CA LYS A 12 -14.61 1.90 -2.14
C LYS A 12 -13.09 1.80 -2.15
N GLY A 13 -12.61 0.58 -2.39
CA GLY A 13 -11.19 0.27 -2.48
C GLY A 13 -10.93 -1.20 -2.75
N ILE A 14 -9.67 -1.59 -2.64
CA ILE A 14 -9.16 -2.95 -2.82
C ILE A 14 -8.38 -3.42 -1.61
N GLU A 15 -8.18 -4.72 -1.53
CA GLU A 15 -7.15 -5.31 -0.70
C GLU A 15 -5.88 -5.51 -1.53
N LEU A 16 -4.81 -4.79 -1.18
CA LEU A 16 -3.51 -4.85 -1.81
C LEU A 16 -2.49 -5.37 -0.79
N LEU A 17 -2.05 -6.62 -0.95
CA LEU A 17 -1.05 -7.26 -0.09
C LEU A 17 -1.41 -7.17 1.41
N GLY A 18 -2.67 -7.44 1.75
CA GLY A 18 -3.19 -7.35 3.13
C GLY A 18 -3.49 -5.92 3.62
N ALA A 19 -3.17 -4.89 2.85
CA ALA A 19 -3.56 -3.50 3.14
C ALA A 19 -4.83 -3.11 2.40
N ARG A 20 -5.76 -2.44 3.07
CA ARG A 20 -6.95 -1.85 2.45
C ARG A 20 -6.56 -0.50 1.84
N VAL A 21 -6.72 -0.38 0.52
CA VAL A 21 -6.34 0.82 -0.24
C VAL A 21 -7.56 1.34 -1.00
N CYS A 22 -7.91 2.62 -0.82
CA CYS A 22 -9.00 3.22 -1.60
C CYS A 22 -8.63 3.38 -3.08
N TYR A 23 -9.62 3.43 -3.96
CA TYR A 23 -9.35 3.52 -5.40
C TYR A 23 -8.55 4.76 -5.79
N ASP A 24 -8.79 5.92 -5.18
CA ASP A 24 -8.02 7.14 -5.46
C ASP A 24 -6.51 6.94 -5.24
N CYS A 25 -6.13 6.36 -4.08
CA CYS A 25 -4.73 6.09 -3.80
C CYS A 25 -4.17 4.97 -4.66
N PHE A 26 -4.99 3.98 -5.03
CA PHE A 26 -4.55 2.91 -5.92
C PHE A 26 -4.25 3.44 -7.33
N ASP A 27 -5.13 4.29 -7.86
CA ASP A 27 -4.94 4.95 -9.14
C ASP A 27 -3.68 5.83 -9.11
N GLU A 28 -3.51 6.63 -8.07
CA GLU A 28 -2.35 7.52 -7.93
C GLU A 28 -1.04 6.73 -7.86
N ILE A 29 -0.92 5.67 -7.03
CA ILE A 29 0.32 4.87 -6.98
C ILE A 29 0.62 4.13 -8.29
N SER A 30 -0.41 3.82 -9.08
CA SER A 30 -0.25 3.08 -10.34
C SER A 30 0.14 3.98 -11.53
N THR A 31 -0.12 5.28 -11.42
CA THR A 31 0.06 6.25 -12.51
C THR A 31 1.05 7.37 -12.19
N ILE A 32 1.46 7.54 -10.93
CA ILE A 32 2.35 8.62 -10.52
C ILE A 32 3.70 8.57 -11.24
N SER A 33 4.10 9.71 -11.79
CA SER A 33 5.43 9.88 -12.39
C SER A 33 6.52 9.84 -11.33
N VAL A 34 7.66 9.22 -11.67
CA VAL A 34 8.87 9.22 -10.82
C VAL A 34 9.44 10.63 -10.58
N LEU A 35 9.04 11.60 -11.38
CA LEU A 35 9.43 13.01 -11.25
C LEU A 35 8.47 13.83 -10.37
N SER A 36 7.38 13.22 -9.89
CA SER A 36 6.42 13.89 -9.01
C SER A 36 6.99 14.07 -7.60
N ASP A 37 6.74 15.23 -6.98
CA ASP A 37 7.10 15.48 -5.58
C ASP A 37 6.44 14.46 -4.62
N ASN A 38 5.27 13.95 -5.00
CA ASN A 38 4.54 12.93 -4.22
C ASN A 38 5.09 11.51 -4.44
N TYR A 39 6.00 11.30 -5.39
CA TYR A 39 6.51 9.96 -5.69
C TYR A 39 7.21 9.35 -4.48
N GLU A 40 8.03 10.12 -3.77
CA GLU A 40 8.72 9.65 -2.57
C GLU A 40 7.74 9.26 -1.46
N TYR A 41 6.71 10.08 -1.26
CA TYR A 41 5.64 9.84 -0.29
C TYR A 41 4.94 8.49 -0.53
N TYR A 42 4.62 8.19 -1.78
CA TYR A 42 3.95 6.95 -2.16
C TYR A 42 4.89 5.75 -2.15
N LYS A 43 6.12 5.92 -2.66
CA LYS A 43 7.17 4.90 -2.63
C LYS A 43 7.41 4.38 -1.22
N GLU A 44 7.57 5.27 -0.24
CA GLU A 44 7.82 4.87 1.15
C GLU A 44 6.64 4.14 1.80
N ARG A 45 5.40 4.45 1.42
CA ARG A 45 4.22 3.72 1.91
C ARG A 45 4.08 2.35 1.27
N VAL A 46 4.26 2.25 -0.04
CA VAL A 46 4.20 0.97 -0.75
C VAL A 46 5.28 0.02 -0.22
N LYS A 47 6.51 0.52 0.01
CA LYS A 47 7.57 -0.24 0.68
C LYS A 47 7.13 -0.82 2.02
N LYS A 48 6.44 -0.04 2.86
CA LYS A 48 5.91 -0.52 4.15
C LYS A 48 4.87 -1.62 3.97
N ILE A 49 3.95 -1.47 3.01
CA ILE A 49 2.94 -2.50 2.70
C ILE A 49 3.62 -3.81 2.29
N VAL A 50 4.58 -3.75 1.35
CA VAL A 50 5.32 -4.92 0.88
C VAL A 50 6.10 -5.56 2.02
N LYS A 51 6.79 -4.77 2.85
CA LYS A 51 7.54 -5.27 4.00
C LYS A 51 6.64 -6.01 4.99
N ASN A 52 5.47 -5.45 5.31
CA ASN A 52 4.52 -6.07 6.22
C ASN A 52 3.97 -7.39 5.65
N TYR A 53 3.60 -7.39 4.36
CA TYR A 53 3.16 -8.61 3.68
C TYR A 53 4.22 -9.71 3.71
N ILE A 54 5.47 -9.39 3.38
CA ILE A 54 6.59 -10.35 3.44
C ILE A 54 6.77 -10.85 4.88
N TYR A 55 6.75 -9.96 5.87
CA TYR A 55 6.91 -10.31 7.27
C TYR A 55 5.83 -11.29 7.75
N GLU A 56 4.56 -10.98 7.48
CA GLU A 56 3.42 -11.85 7.81
C GLU A 56 3.55 -13.22 7.14
N LYS A 57 3.93 -13.27 5.85
CA LYS A 57 4.13 -14.54 5.13
C LYS A 57 5.33 -15.33 5.64
N THR A 58 6.41 -14.65 6.05
CA THR A 58 7.62 -15.29 6.60
C THR A 58 7.35 -15.88 7.99
N ILE A 59 6.50 -15.25 8.81
CA ILE A 59 6.05 -15.82 10.07
C ILE A 59 5.16 -17.04 9.85
N LEU A 60 4.28 -17.00 8.85
CA LEU A 60 3.36 -18.10 8.56
C LEU A 60 4.07 -19.33 7.98
N ASN A 61 5.21 -19.14 7.30
CA ASN A 61 6.08 -20.22 6.82
C ASN A 61 7.53 -19.91 7.22
N PRO A 62 7.93 -20.15 8.48
CA PRO A 62 9.33 -20.03 8.85
C PRO A 62 10.08 -21.12 8.07
N VAL A 63 10.90 -20.71 7.12
CA VAL A 63 11.86 -21.61 6.46
C VAL A 63 12.73 -22.18 7.58
N LYS A 64 12.65 -23.49 7.79
CA LYS A 64 13.48 -24.22 8.76
C LYS A 64 14.94 -24.20 8.35
#